data_AF-A0A0A6X1C7-F1
#
_entry.id   AF-A0A0A6X1C7-F1
#
_cell.length_a   1.000
_cell.length_b   1.000
_cell.length_c   1.000
_cell.angle_alpha   90.00
_cell.angle_beta   90.00
_cell.angle_gamma   90.00
#
_symmetry.space_group_name_H-M   'P 1'
#
loop_
_entity.id
_entity.type
_entity.pdbx_description
1 polymer ?
#
loop_
_entity_poly.entity_id
_entity_poly.type
_entity_poly.pdbx_seq_one_letter_code
_entity_poly.pdbx_strand_id
1 'polypeptide(L)' 'SSGDLDTRAGGHLAQRAVVHQATGMVSVQLEAGPEEAFARLRAHAFAAERELEAVAADVVARRLRFDELDDDPGRGALD' A
#
# COMPACT_ATOMS: atom_id res chain seq x y z
N SER A 1 -34.64 -1.54 -14.37
CA SER A 1 -33.73 -0.81 -13.48
C SER A 1 -33.18 -1.80 -12.46
N SER A 2 -32.05 -2.45 -12.74
CA SER A 2 -31.44 -3.47 -11.87
C SER A 2 -29.94 -3.71 -12.13
N GLY A 3 -29.26 -2.86 -12.93
CA GLY A 3 -27.88 -3.09 -13.38
C GLY A 3 -26.80 -2.29 -12.63
N ASP A 4 -27.16 -1.22 -11.92
CA ASP A 4 -26.19 -0.20 -11.47
C ASP A 4 -25.49 -0.46 -10.12
N LEU A 5 -25.94 -1.48 -9.36
CA LEU A 5 -25.36 -1.81 -8.05
C LEU A 5 -24.14 -2.75 -8.15
N ASP A 6 -24.13 -3.63 -9.16
CA ASP A 6 -23.09 -4.64 -9.36
C ASP A 6 -21.73 -3.99 -9.70
N THR A 7 -21.73 -2.97 -10.56
CA THR A 7 -20.52 -2.28 -10.99
C THR A 7 -19.82 -1.51 -9.86
N ARG A 8 -20.59 -0.85 -8.97
CA ARG A 8 -20.00 -0.09 -7.84
C ARG A 8 -19.42 -1.03 -6.78
N ALA A 9 -20.12 -2.12 -6.47
CA ALA A 9 -19.64 -3.13 -5.54
C ALA A 9 -18.38 -3.83 -6.08
N GLY A 10 -18.35 -4.16 -7.37
CA GLY A 10 -17.18 -4.73 -8.05
C GLY A 10 -15.95 -3.83 -7.98
N GLY A 11 -16.13 -2.52 -8.16
CA GLY A 11 -15.05 -1.53 -8.01
C GLY A 11 -14.43 -1.51 -6.61
N HIS A 12 -15.27 -1.47 -5.56
CA HIS A 12 -14.79 -1.51 -4.18
C HIS A 12 -14.06 -2.81 -3.82
N LEU A 13 -14.53 -3.95 -4.33
CA LEU A 13 -13.85 -5.24 -4.11
C LEU A 13 -12.48 -5.27 -4.80
N ALA A 14 -12.39 -4.74 -6.02
CA ALA A 14 -11.12 -4.62 -6.74
C ALA A 14 -10.14 -3.70 -6.00
N GLN A 15 -10.60 -2.55 -5.49
CA GLN A 15 -9.80 -1.63 -4.68
C GLN A 15 -9.25 -2.31 -3.42
N ARG A 16 -10.10 -3.01 -2.67
CA ARG A 16 -9.68 -3.78 -1.48
C ARG A 16 -8.67 -4.87 -1.81
N ALA A 17 -8.85 -5.56 -2.94
CA ALA A 17 -7.90 -6.57 -3.41
C ALA A 17 -6.54 -5.97 -3.75
N VAL A 18 -6.51 -4.80 -4.42
CA VAL A 18 -5.27 -4.07 -4.75
C VAL A 18 -4.53 -3.64 -3.48
N VAL A 19 -5.24 -3.09 -2.49
CA VAL A 19 -4.63 -2.71 -1.20
C VAL A 19 -4.05 -3.92 -0.46
N HIS A 20 -4.77 -5.05 -0.47
CA HIS A 20 -4.29 -6.29 0.13
C HIS A 20 -3.04 -6.84 -0.58
N GLN A 21 -3.03 -6.83 -1.91
CA GLN A 21 -1.88 -7.25 -2.70
C GLN A 21 -0.66 -6.35 -2.46
N ALA A 22 -0.85 -5.03 -2.48
CA ALA A 22 0.19 -4.07 -2.19
C ALA A 22 0.78 -4.29 -0.79
N THR A 23 -0.07 -4.53 0.21
CA THR A 23 0.36 -4.84 1.58
C THR A 23 1.28 -6.05 1.61
N GLY A 24 0.92 -7.14 0.93
CA GLY A 24 1.77 -8.33 0.83
C GLY A 24 3.11 -8.06 0.13
N MET A 25 3.12 -7.22 -0.90
CA MET A 25 4.35 -6.81 -1.59
C MET A 25 5.26 -5.97 -0.68
N VAL A 26 4.70 -5.03 0.08
CA VAL A 26 5.46 -4.19 1.03
C VAL A 26 6.00 -5.03 2.19
N SER A 27 5.23 -6.00 2.70
CA SER A 27 5.73 -6.93 3.73
C SER A 27 6.99 -7.66 3.28
N VAL A 28 7.05 -8.08 2.02
CA VAL A 28 8.24 -8.74 1.45
C VAL A 28 9.39 -7.74 1.27
N GLN A 29 9.12 -6.52 0.80
CA GLN A 29 10.16 -5.50 0.62
C GLN A 29 10.84 -5.10 1.92
N LEU A 30 10.08 -5.04 3.02
CA LEU A 30 10.55 -4.53 4.31
C LEU A 30 10.87 -5.64 5.32
N GLU A 31 10.75 -6.91 4.93
CA GLU A 31 10.88 -8.07 5.82
C GLU A 31 10.02 -7.93 7.10
N ALA A 32 8.81 -7.38 6.95
CA ALA A 32 7.92 -7.00 8.03
C ALA A 32 6.57 -7.71 7.98
N GLY A 33 5.86 -7.74 9.12
CA GLY A 33 4.51 -8.28 9.19
C GLY A 33 3.49 -7.49 8.36
N PRO A 34 2.34 -8.09 7.98
CA PRO A 34 1.32 -7.44 7.15
C PRO A 34 0.69 -6.21 7.80
N GLU A 35 0.53 -6.19 9.12
CA GLU A 35 -0.02 -5.04 9.84
C GLU A 35 0.92 -3.82 9.75
N GLU A 36 2.22 -4.06 9.95
CA GLU A 36 3.26 -3.03 9.88
C GLU A 36 3.43 -2.52 8.43
N ALA A 37 3.43 -3.42 7.45
CA ALA A 37 3.47 -3.04 6.03
C ALA A 37 2.25 -2.19 5.63
N PHE A 38 1.06 -2.55 6.11
CA PHE A 38 -0.14 -1.76 5.88
C PHE A 38 -0.07 -0.39 6.57
N ALA A 39 0.45 -0.33 7.79
CA ALA A 39 0.67 0.92 8.51
C ALA A 39 1.61 1.85 7.75
N ARG A 40 2.73 1.34 7.22
CA ARG A 40 3.66 2.10 6.39
C ARG A 40 3.03 2.55 5.07
N LEU A 41 2.28 1.69 4.40
CA LEU A 41 1.55 2.05 3.18
C LEU A 41 0.57 3.21 3.43
N ARG A 42 -0.17 3.15 4.55
CA ARG A 42 -1.07 4.22 4.99
C ARG A 42 -0.33 5.50 5.36
N ALA A 43 0.79 5.39 6.08
CA ALA A 43 1.61 6.52 6.47
C ALA A 43 2.17 7.25 5.23
N HIS A 44 2.66 6.51 4.25
CA HIS A 44 3.13 7.08 2.98
C HIS A 44 2.01 7.79 2.22
N ALA A 45 0.83 7.17 2.09
CA ALA A 45 -0.31 7.78 1.43
C ALA A 45 -0.74 9.09 2.12
N PHE A 46 -0.77 9.09 3.45
CA PHE A 46 -1.06 10.28 4.24
C PHE A 46 -0.01 11.38 4.05
N ALA A 47 1.28 11.06 4.15
CA ALA A 47 2.37 12.01 3.99
C ALA A 47 2.45 12.59 2.58
N ALA A 48 2.07 11.80 1.56
CA ALA A 48 2.01 12.24 0.17
C ALA A 48 0.70 12.95 -0.20
N GLU A 49 -0.27 13.05 0.72
CA GLU A 49 -1.63 13.56 0.46
C GLU A 49 -2.33 12.82 -0.70
N ARG A 50 -2.09 11.51 -0.81
CA ARG A 50 -2.63 10.64 -1.86
C ARG A 50 -3.61 9.62 -1.30
N GLU A 51 -4.54 9.19 -2.14
CA GLU A 51 -5.42 8.08 -1.80
C GLU A 51 -4.63 6.78 -1.64
N LEU A 52 -4.94 6.02 -0.59
CA LEU A 52 -4.30 4.74 -0.28
C LEU A 52 -4.36 3.76 -1.47
N GLU A 53 -5.49 3.75 -2.18
CA GLU A 53 -5.69 2.89 -3.35
C GLU A 53 -4.78 3.27 -4.52
N ALA A 54 -4.56 4.56 -4.75
CA ALA A 54 -3.65 5.03 -5.79
C ALA A 54 -2.19 4.66 -5.48
N VAL A 55 -1.80 4.78 -4.21
CA VAL A 55 -0.47 4.34 -3.74
C VAL A 55 -0.34 2.81 -3.85
N ALA A 56 -1.35 2.06 -3.44
CA ALA A 56 -1.37 0.61 -3.57
C ALA A 56 -1.27 0.16 -5.03
N ALA A 57 -1.95 0.85 -5.95
CA ALA A 57 -1.84 0.59 -7.37
C ALA A 57 -0.41 0.85 -7.89
N ASP A 58 0.28 1.87 -7.39
CA ASP A 58 1.68 2.13 -7.75
C ASP A 58 2.63 1.03 -7.25
N VAL A 59 2.41 0.52 -6.03
CA VAL A 59 3.17 -0.61 -5.50
C VAL A 59 2.97 -1.85 -6.37
N VAL A 60 1.72 -2.21 -6.67
CA VAL A 60 1.40 -3.37 -7.52
C VAL A 60 1.96 -3.20 -8.93
N ALA A 61 1.92 -1.98 -9.48
CA ALA A 61 2.55 -1.61 -10.75
C ALA A 61 4.09 -1.53 -10.68
N ARG A 62 4.69 -1.75 -9.50
CA ARG A 62 6.13 -1.64 -9.22
C ARG A 62 6.73 -0.25 -9.53
N ARG A 63 5.92 0.79 -9.42
CA ARG A 63 6.33 2.20 -9.55
C ARG A 63 6.79 2.81 -8.22
N LEU A 64 6.36 2.21 -7.11
CA LEU A 64 6.75 2.58 -5.75
C LEU A 64 7.35 1.38 -5.03
N ARG A 65 8.49 1.59 -4.37
CA ARG A 65 9.18 0.59 -3.53
C ARG A 65 9.42 1.19 -2.15
N PHE A 66 9.19 0.41 -1.11
CA PHE A 66 9.29 0.86 0.27
C PHE A 66 10.67 0.63 0.88
N ASP A 67 11.42 -0.36 0.38
CA ASP A 67 12.81 -0.59 0.79
C ASP A 67 13.72 0.61 0.52
N GLU A 68 13.48 1.35 -0.57
CA GLU A 68 14.22 2.58 -0.90
C GLU A 68 13.78 3.80 -0.08
N LEU A 69 12.61 3.74 0.57
CA LEU A 69 12.06 4.84 1.39
C LEU A 69 12.37 4.66 2.88
N ASP A 70 12.53 3.40 3.34
CA ASP A 70 12.93 3.06 4.71
C ASP A 70 14.45 3.17 4.90
N ASP A 71 15.24 3.33 3.82
CA ASP A 71 16.68 3.65 3.85
C ASP A 71 16.98 5.09 4.34
N ASP A 72 16.12 5.65 5.21
CA ASP A 72 16.49 6.77 6.05
C ASP A 72 17.51 6.26 7.10
N PRO A 73 18.76 6.73 7.09
CA PRO A 73 19.84 6.19 7.94
C PRO A 73 19.66 6.49 9.44
N GLY A 74 18.52 7.02 9.88
CA GLY A 74 18.26 7.46 11.25
C GLY A 74 18.04 6.34 12.28
N ARG A 75 18.02 5.05 11.89
CA ARG A 75 17.67 3.94 12.80
C ARG A 75 18.79 2.94 13.09
N GLY A 76 20.01 3.22 12.63
CA GLY A 76 21.21 2.41 12.88
C GLY A 76 22.26 3.04 13.81
N ALA A 77 22.06 4.26 14.29
CA ALA A 77 23.05 4.99 15.11
C ALA A 77 22.66 5.00 16.60
N LEU A 78 22.55 3.82 17.21
CA LEU A 78 22.54 3.65 18.67
C LEU A 78 23.25 2.31 18.99
N ASP A 79 24.53 2.22 18.65
CA ASP A 79 25.49 1.32 19.29
C ASP A 79 26.67 2.16 19.81
#